data_AF-A0A2E1BDR7-F1
#
_entry.id   AF-A0A2E1BDR7-F1
#
_cell.length_a   1.000
_cell.length_b   1.000
_cell.length_c   1.000
_cell.angle_alpha   90.00
_cell.angle_beta   90.00
_cell.angle_gamma   90.00
#
_symmetry.space_group_name_H-M   'P 1'
#
loop_
_entity.id
_entity.type
_entity.pdbx_description
1 polymer ?
#
loop_
_entity_poly.entity_id
_entity_poly.type
_entity_poly.pdbx_seq_one_letter_code
_entity_poly.pdbx_strand_id
1 'polypeptide(L)' 'MFDRTIDVLILRLRRKVEPTPTSPRFIKTERGHGYVFNAAVEALSNA' A
#
# COMPACT_ATOMS: atom_id res chain seq x y z
N MET A 1 -3.08 18.95 1.89
CA MET A 1 -4.42 18.48 1.48
C MET A 1 -4.39 17.23 0.57
N PHE A 2 -3.21 16.76 0.11
CA PHE A 2 -3.10 15.58 -0.77
C PHE A 2 -3.10 14.22 -0.06
N ASP A 3 -2.75 14.18 1.23
CA ASP A 3 -2.58 12.90 1.97
C ASP A 3 -3.86 12.08 2.08
N ARG A 4 -5.03 12.75 2.21
CA ARG A 4 -6.32 12.04 2.31
C ARG A 4 -6.68 11.32 1.02
N THR A 5 -6.18 11.78 -0.13
CA THR A 5 -6.37 11.08 -1.41
C THR A 5 -5.54 9.80 -1.44
N ILE A 6 -4.28 9.83 -0.94
CA ILE A 6 -3.43 8.64 -0.84
C ILE A 6 -4.06 7.64 0.13
N ASP A 7 -4.50 8.06 1.31
CA ASP A 7 -5.15 7.18 2.29
C ASP A 7 -6.38 6.46 1.69
N VAL A 8 -7.21 7.18 0.92
CA VAL A 8 -8.37 6.60 0.23
C VAL A 8 -7.94 5.59 -0.84
N LEU A 9 -6.90 5.88 -1.60
CA LEU A 9 -6.37 4.96 -2.60
C LEU A 9 -5.75 3.72 -1.96
N ILE A 10 -5.00 3.87 -0.86
CA ILE A 10 -4.44 2.75 -0.10
C ILE A 10 -5.56 1.90 0.52
N LEU A 11 -6.61 2.52 1.06
CA LEU A 11 -7.78 1.80 1.55
C LEU A 11 -8.43 0.96 0.44
N ARG A 12 -8.65 1.56 -0.74
CA ARG A 12 -9.22 0.87 -1.90
C ARG A 12 -8.31 -0.26 -2.39
N LEU A 13 -7.00 -0.04 -2.40
CA LEU A 13 -6.03 -1.04 -2.84
C LEU A 13 -5.95 -2.21 -1.85
N ARG A 14 -5.86 -1.95 -0.53
CA ARG A 14 -5.87 -2.99 0.51
C ARG A 14 -7.12 -3.87 0.42
N ARG A 15 -8.29 -3.29 0.13
CA ARG A 15 -9.52 -4.06 -0.11
C ARG A 15 -9.45 -5.04 -1.29
N LYS A 16 -8.57 -4.80 -2.25
CA LYS A 16 -8.39 -5.65 -3.43
C LYS A 16 -7.29 -6.69 -3.25
N VAL A 17 -6.20 -6.33 -2.58
CA VAL A 17 -4.97 -7.16 -2.56
C VAL A 17 -4.74 -7.87 -1.23
N GLU A 18 -5.29 -7.36 -0.13
CA GLU A 18 -5.12 -7.97 1.18
C GLU A 18 -6.23 -9.00 1.45
N PRO A 19 -5.90 -10.20 1.94
CA PRO A 19 -6.92 -11.16 2.36
C PRO A 19 -7.76 -10.65 3.54
N THR A 20 -7.22 -9.74 4.35
CA THR A 20 -7.96 -9.03 5.40
C THR A 20 -7.52 -7.57 5.42
N PRO A 21 -8.31 -6.63 4.88
CA PRO A 21 -7.88 -5.23 4.69
C PRO A 21 -7.53 -4.47 5.97
N THR A 22 -8.06 -4.90 7.13
CA THR A 22 -7.78 -4.33 8.46
C THR A 22 -6.52 -4.89 9.11
N SER A 23 -5.95 -5.97 8.57
CA SER A 23 -4.69 -6.58 8.99
C SER A 23 -3.76 -6.73 7.78
N PRO A 24 -3.24 -5.61 7.24
CA PRO A 24 -2.54 -5.61 5.96
C PRO A 24 -1.17 -6.30 6.06
N ARG A 25 -0.90 -7.22 5.12
CA ARG A 25 0.34 -7.98 5.00
C ARG A 25 1.24 -7.48 3.88
N PHE A 26 0.65 -6.92 2.81
CA PHE A 26 1.39 -6.47 1.63
C PHE A 26 1.69 -4.97 1.66
N ILE A 27 0.77 -4.13 2.16
CA ILE A 27 0.97 -2.67 2.20
C ILE A 27 0.89 -2.21 3.65
N LYS A 28 2.03 -1.98 4.29
CA LYS A 28 2.11 -1.54 5.70
C LYS A 28 2.15 -0.03 5.81
N THR A 29 1.66 0.49 6.94
CA THR A 29 1.78 1.91 7.28
C THR A 29 3.05 2.13 8.08
N GLU A 30 3.94 2.98 7.58
CA GLU A 30 5.06 3.52 8.35
C GLU A 30 4.68 4.90 8.88
N ARG A 31 4.46 4.99 10.19
CA ARG A 31 4.00 6.23 10.83
C ARG A 31 5.03 7.35 10.58
N GLY A 32 4.53 8.51 10.15
CA GLY A 32 5.36 9.67 9.81
C GLY A 32 6.04 9.61 8.44
N HIS A 33 5.96 8.49 7.71
CA HIS A 33 6.64 8.30 6.42
C HIS A 33 5.66 7.98 5.28
N GLY A 34 4.63 7.17 5.55
CA GLY A 34 3.62 6.80 4.57
C GLY A 34 3.35 5.29 4.54
N TYR A 35 3.50 4.70 3.35
CA TYR A 35 3.14 3.30 3.09
C TYR A 35 4.27 2.57 2.38
N VAL A 36 4.50 1.31 2.77
CA VAL A 36 5.57 0.48 2.23
C VAL A 36 5.04 -0.88 1.79
N PHE A 37 5.60 -1.41 0.70
CA PHE A 37 5.37 -2.79 0.30
C PHE A 37 6.16 -3.74 1.21
N ASN A 38 5.47 -4.67 1.85
CA ASN A 38 6.01 -5.74 2.67
C ASN A 38 5.95 -7.07 1.89
N ALA A 39 6.51 -7.07 0.68
CA ALA A 39 6.62 -8.22 -0.20
C ALA A 39 7.88 -8.09 -1.06
N ALA A 40 8.40 -9.21 -1.55
CA ALA A 40 9.39 -9.18 -2.61
C ALA A 40 8.74 -8.56 -3.86
N VAL A 41 9.43 -7.60 -4.48
CA VAL A 41 8.97 -6.92 -5.69
C VAL A 41 9.99 -7.11 -6.78
N GLU A 42 9.50 -7.30 -8.01
CA GLU A 42 10.33 -7.29 -9.20
C GLU A 42 10.24 -5.90 -9.83
N ALA A 43 11.40 -5.28 -10.03
CA ALA A 43 11.47 -4.03 -10.78
C ALA A 43 11.27 -4.37 -12.27
N LEU A 44 10.14 -3.96 -12.83
CA LEU A 44 9.98 -3.98 -14.28
C LEU A 44 10.94 -2.93 -14.86
N SER A 45 11.94 -3.39 -15.60
CA SER A 45 12.74 -2.52 -16.45
C SER A 45 11.95 -2.32 -17.75
N ASN A 46 11.70 -1.06 -18.09
CA ASN A 46 11.18 -0.73 -19.41
C ASN A 46 12.34 -0.90 -20.39
N ALA A 47 12.41 -2.04 -21.08
CA ALA A 47 13.20 -2.20 -22.28
C ALA A 47 12.55 -1.47 -23.45
#